data_AF-A0A7G5H0B2-F1
#
_entry.id   AF-A0A7G5H0B2-F1
#
_cell.length_a   1.000
_cell.length_b   1.000
_cell.length_c   1.000
_cell.angle_alpha   90.00
_cell.angle_beta   90.00
_cell.angle_gamma   90.00
#
_symmetry.space_group_name_H-M   'P 1'
#
loop_
_entity.id
_entity.type
_entity.pdbx_description
1 polymer ?
#
loop_
_entity_poly.entity_id
_entity_poly.type
_entity_poly.pdbx_seq_one_letter_code
_entity_poly.pdbx_strand_id
1 'polypeptide(L)'
;MMRSAFVCALLQLFVFCTSGYGKLSTNLTKGNSTSVVGQPSPIKRSQGNVHCSLQDKKGNLWFGTTSQGVFRYDGKSFTNFTTRDGLNSNAVFSMVEDKKGNIWIGTNAGLSRYDGKTFTYIPLSFTKGVYVYPATSPNTEIATENFVTSSLADHTGKLWFGTDNGVYCYDGKVFTRFLADQQVINNNGLKLQLVQCIVEDKQGNIWFTTKLEGVCRYDGKSIINYKPDNEGWFRGLLADKSGAIWVGTRYRGIYRYDGKAFTKIVQNGSIDSCTVLSIIQDKLGNIWFGTEAGDESKRATEGGVWRYDGKVFQNLSTKDDLSHPAVWSILEDKSGNFWIGTRNTGLSRYDGKTFTSFSK
;
A
#
# COMPACT_ATOMS: atom_id res chain seq x y z
N MET A 1 44.17 -50.36 58.52
CA MET A 1 45.01 -50.61 57.33
C MET A 1 44.12 -51.27 56.28
N MET A 2 44.01 -50.65 55.10
CA MET A 2 43.59 -51.18 53.79
C MET A 2 42.33 -52.08 53.63
N ARG A 3 41.46 -51.56 52.74
CA ARG A 3 40.87 -52.19 51.53
C ARG A 3 39.57 -53.02 51.64
N SER A 4 38.55 -52.41 51.02
CA SER A 4 37.73 -52.94 49.90
C SER A 4 36.51 -53.81 50.20
N ALA A 5 35.35 -53.16 50.04
CA ALA A 5 34.16 -53.53 49.26
C ALA A 5 33.47 -54.90 49.46
N PHE A 6 32.17 -54.91 49.77
CA PHE A 6 31.09 -55.16 48.79
C PHE A 6 29.69 -55.02 49.42
N VAL A 7 28.82 -54.29 48.70
CA VAL A 7 27.37 -54.48 48.42
C VAL A 7 26.35 -54.53 49.57
N CYS A 8 25.46 -53.52 49.56
CA CYS A 8 24.03 -53.72 49.81
C CYS A 8 23.18 -52.77 48.96
N ALA A 9 22.08 -53.33 48.46
CA ALA A 9 21.17 -52.80 47.46
C ALA A 9 20.33 -51.61 47.95
N LEU A 10 19.87 -50.77 47.00
CA LEU A 10 18.55 -50.12 47.06
C LEU A 10 18.18 -49.54 45.68
N LEU A 11 16.94 -49.84 45.26
CA LEU A 11 16.31 -49.41 44.01
C LEU A 11 16.38 -47.90 43.81
N GLN A 12 16.75 -47.48 42.59
CA GLN A 12 16.44 -46.14 42.07
C GLN A 12 15.70 -46.27 40.74
N LEU A 13 14.46 -45.76 40.71
CA LEU A 13 13.76 -45.40 39.48
C LEU A 13 14.12 -43.95 39.16
N PHE A 14 14.87 -43.72 38.09
CA PHE A 14 14.98 -42.42 37.42
C PHE A 14 14.65 -42.61 35.94
N VAL A 15 13.53 -42.06 35.50
CA VAL A 15 13.24 -41.86 34.08
C VAL A 15 13.79 -40.49 33.70
N PHE A 16 14.87 -40.49 32.92
CA PHE A 16 15.31 -39.31 32.18
C PHE A 16 14.46 -39.18 30.92
N CYS A 17 13.85 -38.01 30.74
CA CYS A 17 13.28 -37.60 29.46
C CYS A 17 14.34 -36.82 28.70
N THR A 18 14.86 -37.37 27.60
CA THR A 18 15.64 -36.61 26.61
C THR A 18 15.06 -36.82 25.22
N SER A 19 14.83 -35.67 24.58
CA SER A 19 14.50 -35.38 23.19
C SER A 19 14.89 -36.41 22.12
N GLY A 20 13.92 -36.74 21.26
CA GLY A 20 14.14 -37.38 19.96
C GLY A 20 13.43 -36.61 18.85
N TYR A 21 14.20 -35.98 17.97
CA TYR A 21 13.76 -35.37 16.72
C TYR A 21 13.16 -36.42 15.78
N GLY A 22 11.88 -36.30 15.44
CA GLY A 22 11.22 -37.12 14.42
C GLY A 22 11.45 -36.55 13.01
N LYS A 23 12.31 -37.22 12.23
CA LYS A 23 12.34 -37.15 10.77
C LYS A 23 11.02 -37.70 10.22
N LEU A 24 10.25 -36.89 9.49
CA LEU A 24 9.20 -37.39 8.62
C LEU A 24 9.78 -37.62 7.22
N SER A 25 9.88 -38.90 6.86
CA SER A 25 10.31 -39.40 5.56
C SER A 25 9.27 -39.14 4.48
N THR A 26 9.74 -38.68 3.33
CA THR A 26 9.01 -38.53 2.07
C THR A 26 8.59 -39.88 1.50
N ASN A 27 7.29 -40.10 1.31
CA ASN A 27 6.75 -41.07 0.36
C ASN A 27 5.38 -40.59 -0.14
N LEU A 28 5.36 -39.90 -1.28
CA LEU A 28 4.16 -39.79 -2.10
C LEU A 28 4.52 -40.09 -3.55
N THR A 29 4.04 -41.24 -3.99
CA THR A 29 4.02 -41.77 -5.35
C THR A 29 3.35 -40.80 -6.33
N LYS A 30 3.96 -40.64 -7.51
CA LYS A 30 3.36 -40.00 -8.69
C LYS A 30 2.01 -40.64 -9.03
N GLY A 31 0.95 -39.85 -9.06
CA GLY A 31 -0.34 -40.29 -9.60
C GLY A 31 -1.54 -39.46 -9.13
N ASN A 32 -1.68 -38.24 -9.66
CA ASN A 32 -2.87 -37.80 -10.40
C ASN A 32 -2.78 -36.30 -10.64
N SER A 33 -2.77 -35.97 -11.93
CA SER A 33 -2.86 -34.65 -12.50
C SER A 33 -4.00 -33.85 -11.89
N THR A 34 -3.68 -33.03 -10.88
CA THR A 34 -4.43 -31.81 -10.62
C THR A 34 -4.30 -30.96 -11.87
N SER A 35 -5.42 -30.64 -12.51
CA SER A 35 -5.48 -29.67 -13.58
C SER A 35 -4.72 -28.42 -13.15
N VAL A 36 -3.55 -28.19 -13.74
CA VAL A 36 -2.86 -26.92 -13.64
C VAL A 36 -3.81 -25.95 -14.31
N VAL A 37 -4.52 -25.16 -13.51
CA VAL A 37 -5.10 -23.92 -14.00
C VAL A 37 -3.91 -23.18 -14.60
N GLY A 38 -3.85 -23.13 -15.94
CA GLY A 38 -2.73 -22.50 -16.63
C GLY A 38 -2.52 -21.11 -16.04
N GLN A 39 -1.26 -20.69 -15.88
CA GLN A 39 -0.99 -19.32 -15.48
C GLN A 39 -1.77 -18.38 -16.41
N PRO A 40 -2.41 -17.32 -15.87
CA PRO A 40 -3.12 -16.37 -16.69
C PRO A 40 -2.19 -15.81 -17.75
N SER A 41 -2.76 -15.42 -18.90
CA SER A 41 -2.02 -14.66 -19.90
C SER A 41 -1.32 -13.48 -19.22
N PRO A 42 0.00 -13.35 -19.37
CA PRO A 42 0.76 -12.34 -18.65
C PRO A 42 0.39 -10.94 -19.12
N ILE A 43 0.49 -9.97 -18.21
CA ILE A 43 0.37 -8.55 -18.53
C ILE A 43 1.54 -8.16 -19.43
N LYS A 44 1.25 -7.48 -20.54
CA LYS A 44 2.28 -6.96 -21.42
C LYS A 44 3.04 -5.82 -20.72
N ARG A 45 4.36 -5.93 -20.65
CA ARG A 45 5.21 -4.84 -20.14
C ARG A 45 5.11 -3.60 -21.04
N SER A 46 5.16 -2.43 -20.42
CA SER A 46 5.15 -1.14 -21.11
C SER A 46 5.92 -0.10 -20.29
N GLN A 47 6.26 1.03 -20.91
CA GLN A 47 6.73 2.20 -20.18
C GLN A 47 5.60 2.68 -19.23
N GLY A 48 5.83 2.54 -17.92
CA GLY A 48 4.83 2.80 -16.88
C GLY A 48 5.13 2.02 -15.60
N ASN A 49 4.32 2.17 -14.55
CA ASN A 49 4.42 1.34 -13.35
C ASN A 49 3.04 0.80 -12.94
N VAL A 50 3.03 -0.30 -12.21
CA VAL A 50 1.85 -0.72 -11.43
C VAL A 50 1.85 0.13 -10.15
N HIS A 51 1.06 1.20 -10.16
CA HIS A 51 1.15 2.30 -9.20
C HIS A 51 0.44 2.03 -7.88
N CYS A 52 -0.71 1.37 -7.96
CA CYS A 52 -1.58 1.12 -6.83
C CYS A 52 -2.27 -0.23 -6.98
N SER A 53 -2.70 -0.78 -5.85
CA SER A 53 -3.29 -2.10 -5.78
C SER A 53 -4.37 -2.15 -4.71
N LEU A 54 -5.44 -2.90 -4.96
CA LEU A 54 -6.59 -3.06 -4.06
C LEU A 54 -7.09 -4.50 -4.14
N GLN A 55 -7.47 -5.10 -3.01
CA GLN A 55 -8.31 -6.29 -3.01
C GLN A 55 -9.74 -5.89 -2.67
N ASP A 56 -10.70 -6.22 -3.53
CA ASP A 56 -12.11 -5.92 -3.28
C ASP A 56 -12.76 -6.93 -2.31
N LYS A 57 -13.97 -6.61 -1.84
CA LYS A 57 -14.76 -7.46 -0.94
C LYS A 57 -15.04 -8.84 -1.52
N LYS A 58 -15.19 -8.94 -2.85
CA LYS A 58 -15.42 -10.19 -3.59
C LYS A 58 -14.15 -11.03 -3.73
N GLY A 59 -12.99 -10.47 -3.37
CA GLY A 59 -11.69 -11.14 -3.40
C GLY A 59 -10.89 -10.90 -4.69
N ASN A 60 -11.42 -10.14 -5.65
CA ASN A 60 -10.65 -9.80 -6.85
C ASN A 60 -9.52 -8.84 -6.49
N LEU A 61 -8.40 -8.97 -7.19
CA LEU A 61 -7.27 -8.06 -7.06
C LEU A 61 -7.30 -7.06 -8.21
N TRP A 62 -7.08 -5.80 -7.90
CA TRP A 62 -7.08 -4.69 -8.84
C TRP A 62 -5.70 -4.05 -8.84
N PHE A 63 -5.17 -3.77 -10.02
CA PHE A 63 -3.84 -3.20 -10.23
C PHE A 63 -3.96 -2.00 -11.17
N GLY A 64 -3.80 -0.79 -10.62
CA GLY A 64 -3.82 0.45 -11.39
C GLY A 64 -2.44 0.72 -11.98
N THR A 65 -2.39 1.10 -13.26
CA THR A 65 -1.14 1.37 -13.97
C THR A 65 -1.09 2.81 -14.47
N THR A 66 0.10 3.35 -14.63
CA THR A 66 0.28 4.74 -15.08
C THR A 66 0.09 4.94 -16.60
N SER A 67 -0.12 3.86 -17.37
CA SER A 67 -0.23 3.96 -18.84
C SER A 67 -1.17 2.96 -19.50
N GLN A 68 -1.61 1.91 -18.81
CA GLN A 68 -2.40 0.80 -19.39
C GLN A 68 -3.77 0.62 -18.71
N GLY A 69 -4.24 1.61 -17.95
CA GLY A 69 -5.51 1.55 -17.22
C GLY A 69 -5.42 0.63 -16.01
N VAL A 70 -6.48 -0.15 -15.77
CA VAL A 70 -6.61 -1.02 -14.60
C VAL A 70 -6.68 -2.48 -15.03
N PHE A 71 -5.96 -3.35 -14.33
CA PHE A 71 -6.10 -4.80 -14.46
C PHE A 71 -6.86 -5.35 -13.25
N ARG A 72 -7.88 -6.17 -13.50
CA ARG A 72 -8.57 -6.96 -12.48
C ARG A 72 -8.20 -8.42 -12.64
N TYR A 73 -7.76 -9.05 -11.56
CA TYR A 73 -7.50 -10.48 -11.46
C TYR A 73 -8.56 -11.15 -10.60
N ASP A 74 -9.24 -12.15 -11.16
CA ASP A 74 -10.31 -12.91 -10.50
C ASP A 74 -9.82 -14.21 -9.83
N GLY A 75 -8.50 -14.40 -9.75
CA GLY A 75 -7.87 -15.65 -9.30
C GLY A 75 -7.59 -16.65 -10.44
N LYS A 76 -8.04 -16.37 -11.66
CA LYS A 76 -7.83 -17.21 -12.85
C LYS A 76 -7.28 -16.43 -14.04
N SER A 77 -7.79 -15.23 -14.29
CA SER A 77 -7.50 -14.43 -15.50
C SER A 77 -7.43 -12.94 -15.19
N PHE A 78 -6.70 -12.19 -16.03
CA PHE A 78 -6.71 -10.74 -16.00
C PHE A 78 -7.74 -10.17 -16.98
N THR A 79 -8.56 -9.24 -16.52
CA THR A 79 -9.36 -8.33 -17.36
C THR A 79 -8.70 -6.95 -17.35
N ASN A 80 -8.50 -6.34 -18.51
CA ASN A 80 -7.96 -4.98 -18.62
C ASN A 80 -9.08 -3.98 -18.94
N PHE A 81 -9.17 -2.93 -18.16
CA PHE A 81 -10.11 -1.82 -18.36
C PHE A 81 -9.35 -0.56 -18.74
N THR A 82 -9.78 0.07 -19.82
CA THR A 82 -9.15 1.23 -20.44
C THR A 82 -10.17 2.32 -20.74
N THR A 83 -9.73 3.42 -21.34
CA THR A 83 -10.61 4.47 -21.87
C THR A 83 -11.61 3.97 -22.90
N ARG A 84 -11.34 2.85 -23.58
CA ARG A 84 -12.32 2.21 -24.50
C ARG A 84 -13.51 1.61 -23.76
N ASP A 85 -13.33 1.28 -22.48
CA ASP A 85 -14.33 0.67 -21.61
C ASP A 85 -15.08 1.70 -20.76
N GLY A 86 -14.73 3.00 -20.88
CA GLY A 86 -15.34 4.11 -20.16
C GLY A 86 -14.53 4.65 -18.98
N LEU A 87 -13.34 4.10 -18.70
CA LEU A 87 -12.40 4.71 -17.75
C LEU A 87 -12.01 6.12 -18.24
N ASN A 88 -11.98 7.13 -17.37
CA ASN A 88 -11.72 8.50 -17.83
C ASN A 88 -10.27 8.74 -18.27
N SER A 89 -9.32 7.89 -17.85
CA SER A 89 -7.92 7.93 -18.28
C SER A 89 -7.21 6.60 -18.00
N ASN A 90 -6.25 6.25 -18.87
CA ASN A 90 -5.40 5.07 -18.67
C ASN A 90 -4.25 5.27 -17.66
N ALA A 91 -4.11 6.47 -17.10
CA ALA A 91 -3.12 6.76 -16.06
C ALA A 91 -3.78 6.75 -14.67
N VAL A 92 -3.63 5.64 -13.96
CA VAL A 92 -4.31 5.32 -12.69
C VAL A 92 -3.33 5.36 -11.53
N PHE A 93 -3.72 6.01 -10.44
CA PHE A 93 -2.84 6.31 -9.30
C PHE A 93 -3.41 5.93 -7.95
N SER A 94 -4.72 5.80 -7.81
CA SER A 94 -5.32 5.33 -6.57
C SER A 94 -6.62 4.58 -6.82
N MET A 95 -6.97 3.69 -5.90
CA MET A 95 -8.24 2.96 -5.92
C MET A 95 -8.76 2.78 -4.50
N VAL A 96 -10.08 2.84 -4.35
CA VAL A 96 -10.76 2.51 -3.08
C VAL A 96 -12.12 1.90 -3.37
N GLU A 97 -12.53 0.93 -2.54
CA GLU A 97 -13.87 0.35 -2.61
C GLU A 97 -14.79 1.01 -1.59
N ASP A 98 -15.97 1.45 -2.02
CA ASP A 98 -16.97 2.05 -1.11
C ASP A 98 -17.81 0.99 -0.37
N LYS A 99 -18.67 1.44 0.55
CA LYS A 99 -19.56 0.55 1.32
C LYS A 99 -20.49 -0.28 0.44
N LYS A 100 -20.90 0.23 -0.73
CA LYS A 100 -21.79 -0.44 -1.70
C LYS A 100 -21.05 -1.41 -2.63
N GLY A 101 -19.72 -1.46 -2.57
CA GLY A 101 -18.88 -2.31 -3.41
C GLY A 101 -18.54 -1.70 -4.77
N ASN A 102 -18.73 -0.39 -4.95
CA ASN A 102 -18.23 0.30 -6.13
C ASN A 102 -16.73 0.56 -5.98
N ILE A 103 -15.99 0.41 -7.07
CA ILE A 103 -14.56 0.75 -7.11
C ILE A 103 -14.42 2.17 -7.63
N TRP A 104 -13.86 3.04 -6.80
CA TRP A 104 -13.50 4.41 -7.15
C TRP A 104 -12.04 4.43 -7.55
N ILE A 105 -11.76 5.00 -8.72
CA ILE A 105 -10.45 4.96 -9.37
C ILE A 105 -10.02 6.40 -9.60
N GLY A 106 -8.92 6.79 -8.94
CA GLY A 106 -8.26 8.06 -9.14
C GLY A 106 -7.28 8.01 -10.30
N THR A 107 -7.47 8.90 -11.26
CA THR A 107 -6.63 9.05 -12.45
C THR A 107 -6.04 10.45 -12.54
N ASN A 108 -5.19 10.71 -13.54
CA ASN A 108 -4.74 12.07 -13.83
C ASN A 108 -5.85 12.99 -14.39
N ALA A 109 -7.02 12.44 -14.73
CA ALA A 109 -8.15 13.17 -15.30
C ALA A 109 -9.35 13.26 -14.34
N GLY A 110 -9.16 12.94 -13.06
CA GLY A 110 -10.21 12.95 -12.03
C GLY A 110 -10.57 11.55 -11.55
N LEU A 111 -11.86 11.31 -11.30
CA LEU A 111 -12.37 10.06 -10.75
C LEU A 111 -13.20 9.27 -11.78
N SER A 112 -13.03 7.95 -11.77
CA SER A 112 -13.97 7.01 -12.37
C SER A 112 -14.56 6.11 -11.30
N ARG A 113 -15.87 5.91 -11.31
CA ARG A 113 -16.56 4.95 -10.45
C ARG A 113 -17.03 3.76 -11.28
N TYR A 114 -16.64 2.55 -10.87
CA TYR A 114 -17.09 1.29 -11.45
C TYR A 114 -18.10 0.62 -10.53
N ASP A 115 -19.31 0.36 -11.04
CA ASP A 115 -20.42 -0.24 -10.26
C ASP A 115 -20.49 -1.78 -10.40
N GLY A 116 -19.48 -2.38 -11.01
CA GLY A 116 -19.48 -3.80 -11.37
C GLY A 116 -19.92 -4.08 -12.80
N LYS A 117 -20.42 -3.07 -13.53
CA LYS A 117 -20.85 -3.18 -14.92
C LYS A 117 -20.25 -2.08 -15.79
N THR A 118 -20.40 -0.82 -15.40
CA THR A 118 -19.98 0.33 -16.22
C THR A 118 -19.13 1.31 -15.41
N PHE A 119 -18.31 2.07 -16.14
CA PHE A 119 -17.59 3.21 -15.57
C PHE A 119 -18.43 4.48 -15.72
N THR A 120 -18.45 5.27 -14.66
CA THR A 120 -19.01 6.61 -14.65
C THR A 120 -17.91 7.61 -14.32
N TYR A 121 -17.71 8.62 -15.17
CA TYR A 121 -16.82 9.74 -14.86
C TYR A 121 -17.43 10.65 -13.80
N ILE A 122 -16.61 11.00 -12.80
CA ILE A 122 -16.97 11.90 -11.71
C ILE A 122 -16.05 13.13 -11.79
N PRO A 123 -16.55 14.28 -12.25
CA PRO A 123 -15.79 15.51 -12.24
C PRO A 123 -15.63 16.03 -10.81
N LEU A 124 -14.42 16.48 -10.46
CA LEU A 124 -14.19 17.32 -9.27
C LEU A 124 -14.15 18.78 -9.73
N SER A 125 -14.82 19.70 -9.04
CA SER A 125 -14.78 21.13 -9.37
C SER A 125 -13.65 21.84 -8.61
N PHE A 126 -13.05 22.84 -9.25
CA PHE A 126 -12.10 23.76 -8.61
C PHE A 126 -12.77 24.91 -7.87
N THR A 127 -14.04 25.19 -8.19
CA THR A 127 -14.79 26.24 -7.50
C THR A 127 -14.86 25.92 -6.01
N LYS A 128 -14.64 26.93 -5.16
CA LYS A 128 -14.78 26.74 -3.72
C LYS A 128 -16.22 26.29 -3.43
N GLY A 129 -16.35 25.19 -2.69
CA GLY A 129 -17.63 24.82 -2.10
C GLY A 129 -18.00 23.35 -2.26
N VAL A 130 -19.30 23.16 -2.40
CA VAL A 130 -20.06 21.93 -2.21
C VAL A 130 -20.70 21.59 -3.55
N TYR A 131 -20.46 20.38 -4.06
CA TYR A 131 -20.94 19.95 -5.38
C TYR A 131 -21.68 18.61 -5.28
N VAL A 132 -22.93 18.58 -5.77
CA VAL A 132 -23.80 17.40 -5.78
C VAL A 132 -23.57 16.59 -7.06
N TYR A 133 -23.40 15.28 -6.91
CA TYR A 133 -23.26 14.36 -8.05
C TYR A 133 -24.44 13.38 -8.13
N PRO A 134 -25.06 13.16 -9.32
CA PRO A 134 -24.72 13.72 -10.63
C PRO A 134 -25.02 15.23 -10.76
N ALA A 135 -24.22 15.95 -11.55
CA ALA A 135 -24.37 17.39 -11.75
C ALA A 135 -25.81 17.74 -12.16
N THR A 136 -26.49 18.59 -11.40
CA THR A 136 -27.81 19.11 -11.78
C THR A 136 -27.74 20.35 -12.66
N SER A 137 -26.53 20.90 -12.91
CA SER A 137 -26.34 22.13 -13.67
C SER A 137 -25.36 21.96 -14.84
N PRO A 138 -25.75 22.33 -16.08
CA PRO A 138 -24.91 22.27 -17.27
C PRO A 138 -23.68 23.19 -17.23
N ASN A 139 -23.66 24.18 -16.32
CA ASN A 139 -22.62 25.23 -16.27
C ASN A 139 -21.62 25.05 -15.12
N THR A 140 -21.47 23.83 -14.59
CA THR A 140 -20.40 23.57 -13.62
C THR A 140 -19.08 23.61 -14.38
N GLU A 141 -18.20 24.56 -14.07
CA GLU A 141 -16.83 24.52 -14.59
C GLU A 141 -16.15 23.24 -14.07
N ILE A 142 -16.00 22.28 -14.99
CA ILE A 142 -15.32 21.02 -14.77
C ILE A 142 -13.83 21.27 -14.93
N ALA A 143 -13.07 20.88 -13.93
CA ALA A 143 -11.63 20.97 -13.91
C ALA A 143 -10.98 20.18 -15.06
N THR A 144 -10.08 20.82 -15.78
CA THR A 144 -9.27 20.21 -16.84
C THR A 144 -8.07 19.40 -16.30
N GLU A 145 -7.71 19.56 -15.02
CA GLU A 145 -6.60 18.86 -14.36
C GLU A 145 -6.94 18.48 -12.90
N ASN A 146 -7.49 17.28 -12.69
CA ASN A 146 -7.76 16.76 -11.35
C ASN A 146 -6.95 15.49 -11.11
N PHE A 147 -5.65 15.63 -10.89
CA PHE A 147 -4.84 14.46 -10.62
C PHE A 147 -5.19 13.92 -9.23
N VAL A 148 -5.92 12.80 -9.19
CA VAL A 148 -6.23 12.09 -7.93
C VAL A 148 -5.12 11.11 -7.62
N THR A 149 -4.32 11.43 -6.61
CA THR A 149 -3.09 10.71 -6.24
C THR A 149 -3.31 9.65 -5.16
N SER A 150 -4.32 9.82 -4.31
CA SER A 150 -4.61 8.90 -3.21
C SER A 150 -6.10 8.90 -2.88
N SER A 151 -6.60 7.75 -2.43
CA SER A 151 -8.01 7.56 -2.09
C SER A 151 -8.11 6.75 -0.80
N LEU A 152 -9.06 7.09 0.06
CA LEU A 152 -9.32 6.43 1.34
C LEU A 152 -10.84 6.35 1.58
N ALA A 153 -11.30 5.23 2.11
CA ALA A 153 -12.64 5.09 2.68
C ALA A 153 -12.47 5.04 4.20
N ASP A 154 -13.01 6.03 4.90
CA ASP A 154 -12.89 6.09 6.36
C ASP A 154 -13.92 5.17 7.06
N HIS A 155 -13.76 4.99 8.37
CA HIS A 155 -14.64 4.16 9.19
C HIS A 155 -16.10 4.67 9.18
N THR A 156 -16.31 5.98 9.02
CA THR A 156 -17.66 6.57 8.93
C THR A 156 -18.34 6.23 7.60
N GLY A 157 -17.55 5.92 6.57
CA GLY A 157 -17.98 5.63 5.21
C GLY A 157 -17.88 6.81 4.26
N LYS A 158 -17.26 7.93 4.68
CA LYS A 158 -16.87 8.99 3.75
C LYS A 158 -15.68 8.52 2.92
N LEU A 159 -15.63 9.01 1.68
CA LEU A 159 -14.48 8.82 0.81
C LEU A 159 -13.64 10.08 0.79
N TRP A 160 -12.33 9.94 0.90
CA TRP A 160 -11.36 11.01 0.85
C TRP A 160 -10.49 10.83 -0.39
N PHE A 161 -10.28 11.91 -1.13
CA PHE A 161 -9.51 11.93 -2.36
C PHE A 161 -8.45 13.02 -2.27
N GLY A 162 -7.20 12.62 -2.25
CA GLY A 162 -6.05 13.52 -2.32
C GLY A 162 -5.77 13.88 -3.76
N THR A 163 -5.58 15.16 -4.03
CA THR A 163 -5.27 15.65 -5.37
C THR A 163 -4.07 16.58 -5.39
N ASP A 164 -3.66 16.99 -6.59
CA ASP A 164 -2.72 18.10 -6.79
C ASP A 164 -3.24 19.43 -6.20
N ASN A 165 -4.55 19.64 -6.21
CA ASN A 165 -5.20 20.91 -5.88
C ASN A 165 -5.99 20.92 -4.56
N GLY A 166 -5.87 19.89 -3.75
CA GLY A 166 -6.49 19.84 -2.43
C GLY A 166 -6.85 18.43 -1.97
N VAL A 167 -7.70 18.38 -0.96
CA VAL A 167 -8.38 17.17 -0.52
C VAL A 167 -9.87 17.34 -0.74
N TYR A 168 -10.52 16.33 -1.31
CA TYR A 168 -11.96 16.26 -1.51
C TYR A 168 -12.54 15.16 -0.63
N CYS A 169 -13.67 15.44 0.01
CA CYS A 169 -14.44 14.50 0.81
C CYS A 169 -15.78 14.25 0.15
N TYR A 170 -16.22 13.00 0.09
CA TYR A 170 -17.53 12.58 -0.40
C TYR A 170 -18.29 11.84 0.69
N ASP A 171 -19.47 12.35 1.05
CA ASP A 171 -20.32 11.78 2.11
C ASP A 171 -21.36 10.76 1.62
N GLY A 172 -21.28 10.37 0.34
CA GLY A 172 -22.28 9.53 -0.32
C GLY A 172 -23.35 10.31 -1.09
N LYS A 173 -23.37 11.63 -0.98
CA LYS A 173 -24.25 12.53 -1.73
C LYS A 173 -23.49 13.68 -2.39
N VAL A 174 -22.52 14.26 -1.68
CA VAL A 174 -21.93 15.54 -2.02
C VAL A 174 -20.42 15.51 -1.89
N PHE A 175 -19.73 16.08 -2.86
CA PHE A 175 -18.30 16.37 -2.80
C PHE A 175 -18.07 17.73 -2.15
N THR A 176 -17.20 17.77 -1.15
CA THR A 176 -16.77 19.00 -0.49
C THR A 176 -15.26 19.10 -0.55
N ARG A 177 -14.74 20.27 -0.96
CA ARG A 177 -13.31 20.55 -0.78
C ARG A 177 -13.03 20.72 0.70
N PHE A 178 -12.20 19.85 1.28
CA PHE A 178 -12.04 19.70 2.73
C PHE A 178 -11.76 21.04 3.45
N LEU A 179 -10.79 21.82 2.97
CA LEU A 179 -10.45 23.13 3.58
C LEU A 179 -11.40 24.28 3.22
N ALA A 180 -12.47 24.02 2.45
CA ALA A 180 -13.55 24.99 2.27
C ALA A 180 -14.58 24.93 3.40
N ASP A 181 -14.57 23.87 4.20
CA ASP A 181 -15.39 23.77 5.40
C ASP A 181 -14.88 24.75 6.47
N GLN A 182 -15.70 25.76 6.77
CA GLN A 182 -15.38 26.80 7.74
C GLN A 182 -15.30 26.29 9.19
N GLN A 183 -15.76 25.06 9.46
CA GLN A 183 -15.65 24.44 10.78
C GLN A 183 -14.24 23.89 11.03
N VAL A 184 -13.42 23.69 9.99
CA VAL A 184 -12.05 23.19 10.13
C VAL A 184 -11.14 24.32 10.61
N ILE A 185 -10.56 24.14 11.79
CA ILE A 185 -9.58 25.08 12.35
C ILE A 185 -8.22 24.86 11.66
N ASN A 186 -7.81 25.83 10.84
CA ASN A 186 -6.56 25.81 10.07
C ASN A 186 -5.67 27.02 10.42
N ASN A 187 -5.13 27.01 11.65
CA ASN A 187 -4.32 28.12 12.18
C ASN A 187 -3.02 28.33 11.40
N ASN A 188 -2.46 27.27 10.81
CA ASN A 188 -1.20 27.32 10.06
C ASN A 188 -1.40 27.75 8.59
N GLY A 189 -2.64 28.03 8.16
CA GLY A 189 -2.93 28.48 6.81
C GLY A 189 -2.64 27.45 5.71
N LEU A 190 -2.64 26.16 6.07
CA LEU A 190 -2.31 25.02 5.19
C LEU A 190 -3.21 25.01 3.94
N LYS A 191 -2.67 24.56 2.82
CA LYS A 191 -3.36 24.48 1.53
C LYS A 191 -3.69 23.06 1.11
N LEU A 192 -2.97 22.07 1.63
CA LEU A 192 -3.07 20.66 1.27
C LEU A 192 -2.97 20.41 -0.24
N GLN A 193 -2.03 21.08 -0.89
CA GLN A 193 -1.74 20.85 -2.30
C GLN A 193 -0.74 19.70 -2.47
N LEU A 194 -0.75 19.07 -3.65
CA LEU A 194 0.17 18.00 -4.03
C LEU A 194 0.16 16.84 -3.02
N VAL A 195 -1.03 16.45 -2.58
CA VAL A 195 -1.23 15.32 -1.65
C VAL A 195 -0.63 14.06 -2.28
N GLN A 196 0.08 13.26 -1.50
CA GLN A 196 0.73 12.04 -1.95
C GLN A 196 0.02 10.78 -1.43
N CYS A 197 -0.39 10.79 -0.16
CA CYS A 197 -1.08 9.67 0.46
C CYS A 197 -2.04 10.16 1.53
N ILE A 198 -3.14 9.43 1.72
CA ILE A 198 -4.12 9.63 2.78
C ILE A 198 -4.34 8.32 3.52
N VAL A 199 -4.30 8.35 4.85
CA VAL A 199 -4.68 7.22 5.71
C VAL A 199 -5.53 7.69 6.88
N GLU A 200 -6.27 6.77 7.47
CA GLU A 200 -6.96 6.98 8.73
C GLU A 200 -6.24 6.20 9.84
N ASP A 201 -6.07 6.83 11.00
CA ASP A 201 -5.55 6.15 12.18
C ASP A 201 -6.66 5.52 13.04
N LYS A 202 -6.23 4.79 14.08
CA LYS A 202 -7.16 4.08 14.98
C LYS A 202 -8.10 5.00 15.77
N GLN A 203 -7.76 6.27 15.92
CA GLN A 203 -8.59 7.25 16.62
C GLN A 203 -9.57 7.94 15.66
N GLY A 204 -9.53 7.62 14.36
CA GLY A 204 -10.33 8.27 13.33
C GLY A 204 -9.73 9.60 12.85
N ASN A 205 -8.46 9.89 13.18
CA ASN A 205 -7.79 11.05 12.60
C ASN A 205 -7.39 10.74 11.17
N ILE A 206 -7.51 11.74 10.30
CA ILE A 206 -7.10 11.62 8.90
C ILE A 206 -5.71 12.23 8.74
N TRP A 207 -4.79 11.45 8.19
CA TRP A 207 -3.41 11.84 7.94
C TRP A 207 -3.14 11.98 6.46
N PHE A 208 -2.35 12.98 6.10
CA PHE A 208 -2.00 13.31 4.73
C PHE A 208 -0.49 13.51 4.61
N THR A 209 0.13 12.94 3.59
CA THR A 209 1.46 13.40 3.17
C THR A 209 1.32 14.36 2.00
N THR A 210 2.12 15.42 2.00
CA THR A 210 2.15 16.43 0.94
C THR A 210 3.58 16.61 0.43
N LYS A 211 3.75 17.25 -0.73
CA LYS A 211 5.09 17.60 -1.23
C LYS A 211 5.72 18.81 -0.54
N LEU A 212 4.92 19.69 0.09
CA LEU A 212 5.38 21.02 0.54
C LEU A 212 5.12 21.31 2.03
N GLU A 213 4.07 20.71 2.60
CA GLU A 213 3.60 21.02 3.96
C GLU A 213 4.00 19.94 4.98
N GLY A 214 4.66 18.87 4.53
CA GLY A 214 5.06 17.75 5.37
C GLY A 214 3.92 16.75 5.57
N VAL A 215 3.82 16.23 6.80
CA VAL A 215 2.77 15.31 7.23
C VAL A 215 1.69 16.08 7.98
N CYS A 216 0.46 16.08 7.48
CA CYS A 216 -0.66 16.78 8.10
C CYS A 216 -1.58 15.79 8.82
N ARG A 217 -2.14 16.20 9.97
CA ARG A 217 -3.14 15.45 10.73
C ARG A 217 -4.38 16.31 10.94
N TYR A 218 -5.54 15.77 10.59
CA TYR A 218 -6.85 16.30 10.95
C TYR A 218 -7.47 15.44 12.04
N ASP A 219 -7.81 16.04 13.18
CA ASP A 219 -8.34 15.34 14.37
C ASP A 219 -9.88 15.37 14.49
N GLY A 220 -10.57 15.74 13.40
CA GLY A 220 -12.03 15.96 13.42
C GLY A 220 -12.43 17.40 13.75
N LYS A 221 -11.48 18.28 14.10
CA LYS A 221 -11.74 19.71 14.35
C LYS A 221 -10.65 20.62 13.79
N SER A 222 -9.39 20.28 14.00
CA SER A 222 -8.24 21.09 13.63
C SER A 222 -7.27 20.32 12.75
N ILE A 223 -6.59 21.04 11.88
CA ILE A 223 -5.49 20.50 11.08
C ILE A 223 -4.16 21.09 11.52
N ILE A 224 -3.19 20.21 11.72
CA ILE A 224 -1.80 20.56 12.07
C ILE A 224 -0.84 19.83 11.14
N ASN A 225 0.35 20.38 10.94
CA ASN A 225 1.39 19.75 10.14
C ASN A 225 2.68 19.51 10.94
N TYR A 226 3.39 18.47 10.54
CA TYR A 226 4.66 18.04 11.09
C TYR A 226 5.70 18.01 9.96
N LYS A 227 6.90 18.52 10.26
CA LYS A 227 8.07 18.48 9.36
C LYS A 227 9.26 17.84 10.08
N PRO A 228 9.25 16.50 10.27
CA PRO A 228 10.39 15.79 10.85
C PRO A 228 11.69 16.15 10.12
N ASP A 229 12.74 16.50 10.85
CA ASP A 229 14.04 16.97 10.32
C ASP A 229 13.94 18.11 9.29
N ASN A 230 12.94 19.00 9.44
CA ASN A 230 12.63 20.07 8.48
C ASN A 230 12.36 19.57 7.05
N GLU A 231 12.00 18.30 6.89
CA GLU A 231 11.62 17.73 5.60
C GLU A 231 10.19 18.15 5.23
N GLY A 232 9.99 18.46 3.94
CA GLY A 232 8.70 18.90 3.40
C GLY A 232 8.03 17.85 2.52
N TRP A 233 8.80 16.91 1.96
CA TRP A 233 8.32 15.97 0.96
C TRP A 233 8.28 14.54 1.50
N PHE A 234 7.06 14.10 1.82
CA PHE A 234 6.76 12.71 2.20
C PHE A 234 5.88 12.07 1.13
N ARG A 235 6.03 10.75 0.95
CA ARG A 235 5.21 9.99 0.00
C ARG A 235 4.45 8.87 0.68
N GLY A 236 5.15 7.79 1.03
CA GLY A 236 4.54 6.64 1.71
C GLY A 236 4.02 7.02 3.09
N LEU A 237 2.83 6.53 3.43
CA LEU A 237 2.15 6.77 4.70
C LEU A 237 1.41 5.50 5.10
N LEU A 238 1.50 5.13 6.38
CA LEU A 238 0.78 4.01 6.96
C LEU A 238 0.39 4.35 8.40
N ALA A 239 -0.88 4.13 8.74
CA ALA A 239 -1.30 3.99 10.13
C ALA A 239 -1.29 2.50 10.49
N ASP A 240 -0.45 2.11 11.44
CA ASP A 240 -0.31 0.69 11.80
C ASP A 240 -1.34 0.25 12.86
N LYS A 241 -1.47 -1.07 13.02
CA LYS A 241 -2.33 -1.72 14.02
C LYS A 241 -1.87 -1.48 15.46
N SER A 242 -0.79 -0.75 15.74
CA SER A 242 -0.46 -0.30 17.09
C SER A 242 -0.94 1.14 17.36
N GLY A 243 -1.29 1.88 16.31
CA GLY A 243 -1.66 3.30 16.37
C GLY A 243 -0.50 4.24 16.00
N ALA A 244 0.63 3.71 15.54
CA ALA A 244 1.74 4.53 15.08
C ALA A 244 1.58 4.94 13.61
N ILE A 245 2.15 6.09 13.25
CA ILE A 245 2.18 6.55 11.87
C ILE A 245 3.58 6.39 11.30
N TRP A 246 3.69 5.67 10.20
CA TRP A 246 4.93 5.50 9.45
C TRP A 246 4.91 6.39 8.23
N VAL A 247 5.99 7.13 8.02
CA VAL A 247 6.16 7.95 6.81
C VAL A 247 7.49 7.68 6.14
N GLY A 248 7.42 7.58 4.82
CA GLY A 248 8.56 7.37 3.94
C GLY A 248 8.99 8.68 3.28
N THR A 249 10.30 8.88 3.19
CA THR A 249 10.90 10.04 2.51
C THR A 249 11.63 9.65 1.24
N ARG A 250 12.13 10.67 0.53
CA ARG A 250 13.05 10.52 -0.59
C ARG A 250 14.50 10.59 -0.07
N TYR A 251 15.18 9.43 -0.04
CA TYR A 251 16.61 9.29 0.31
C TYR A 251 17.00 9.73 1.73
N ARG A 252 16.04 9.86 2.65
CA ARG A 252 16.27 10.30 4.03
C ARG A 252 15.70 9.33 5.05
N GLY A 253 15.42 8.09 4.63
CA GLY A 253 14.91 7.02 5.48
C GLY A 253 13.42 7.13 5.84
N ILE A 254 13.09 6.54 6.99
CA ILE A 254 11.72 6.32 7.47
C ILE A 254 11.55 7.02 8.82
N TYR A 255 10.39 7.61 9.05
CA TYR A 255 10.02 8.18 10.35
C TYR A 255 8.80 7.48 10.91
N ARG A 256 8.76 7.37 12.24
CA ARG A 256 7.64 6.80 12.98
C ARG A 256 7.15 7.81 14.01
N TYR A 257 5.85 8.10 14.00
CA TYR A 257 5.15 8.87 15.02
C TYR A 257 4.56 7.92 16.06
N ASP A 258 4.88 8.16 17.33
CA ASP A 258 4.45 7.33 18.46
C ASP A 258 3.23 7.88 19.22
N GLY A 259 2.60 8.94 18.70
CA GLY A 259 1.55 9.69 19.39
C GLY A 259 2.05 10.98 20.04
N LYS A 260 3.38 11.18 20.13
CA LYS A 260 4.01 12.38 20.68
C LYS A 260 4.89 13.08 19.66
N ALA A 261 5.83 12.35 19.06
CA ALA A 261 6.81 12.91 18.14
C ALA A 261 7.16 11.94 17.01
N PHE A 262 7.64 12.50 15.91
CA PHE A 262 8.27 11.70 14.85
C PHE A 262 9.72 11.42 15.23
N THR A 263 10.08 10.15 15.24
CA THR A 263 11.47 9.69 15.38
C THR A 263 11.92 9.02 14.09
N LYS A 264 13.12 9.37 13.63
CA LYS A 264 13.74 8.70 12.50
C LYS A 264 14.15 7.29 12.89
N ILE A 265 13.73 6.31 12.10
CA ILE A 265 14.20 4.93 12.22
C ILE A 265 15.48 4.84 11.40
N VAL A 266 16.62 4.97 12.09
CA VAL A 266 17.95 4.92 11.49
C VAL A 266 18.50 3.52 11.67
N GLN A 267 19.00 2.91 10.61
CA GLN A 267 19.72 1.64 10.72
C GLN A 267 21.19 1.72 10.33
N ASN A 268 21.73 2.90 10.01
CA ASN A 268 23.06 3.01 9.39
C ASN A 268 23.19 2.04 8.20
N GLY A 269 22.10 1.88 7.45
CA GLY A 269 21.92 0.78 6.49
C GLY A 269 21.36 1.27 5.16
N SER A 270 21.36 0.38 4.15
CA SER A 270 21.05 0.75 2.76
C SER A 270 19.66 1.37 2.54
N ILE A 271 18.65 0.97 3.32
CA ILE A 271 17.28 1.51 3.20
C ILE A 271 17.21 3.03 3.45
N ASP A 272 18.14 3.60 4.23
CA ASP A 272 18.18 5.04 4.52
C ASP A 272 18.43 5.87 3.25
N SER A 273 19.09 5.28 2.25
CA SER A 273 19.38 5.87 0.94
C SER A 273 18.32 5.58 -0.11
N CYS A 274 17.27 4.83 0.23
CA CYS A 274 16.17 4.52 -0.67
C CYS A 274 15.09 5.60 -0.62
N THR A 275 14.38 5.75 -1.73
CA THR A 275 13.06 6.39 -1.72
C THR A 275 12.03 5.36 -1.30
N VAL A 276 11.21 5.70 -0.32
CA VAL A 276 10.09 4.86 0.13
C VAL A 276 8.82 5.27 -0.62
N LEU A 277 8.33 4.39 -1.48
CA LEU A 277 7.22 4.64 -2.40
C LEU A 277 5.87 4.17 -1.86
N SER A 278 5.85 3.05 -1.14
CA SER A 278 4.66 2.47 -0.50
C SER A 278 5.02 1.83 0.83
N ILE A 279 4.05 1.78 1.75
CA ILE A 279 4.21 1.18 3.08
C ILE A 279 2.93 0.40 3.39
N ILE A 280 3.05 -0.87 3.80
CA ILE A 280 1.92 -1.66 4.31
C ILE A 280 2.31 -2.37 5.59
N GLN A 281 1.32 -2.78 6.38
CA GLN A 281 1.51 -3.72 7.47
C GLN A 281 0.89 -5.05 7.10
N ASP A 282 1.63 -6.14 7.31
CA ASP A 282 1.09 -7.48 7.07
C ASP A 282 0.18 -7.99 8.22
N LYS A 283 -0.42 -9.17 8.02
CA LYS A 283 -1.25 -9.83 9.04
C LYS A 283 -0.49 -10.16 10.33
N LEU A 284 0.82 -10.42 10.26
CA LEU A 284 1.67 -10.74 11.39
C LEU A 284 2.17 -9.49 12.15
N GLY A 285 1.96 -8.30 11.58
CA GLY A 285 2.34 -7.02 12.17
C GLY A 285 3.66 -6.46 11.66
N ASN A 286 4.35 -7.14 10.74
CA ASN A 286 5.58 -6.61 10.13
C ASN A 286 5.24 -5.45 9.19
N ILE A 287 6.17 -4.49 9.08
CA ILE A 287 6.02 -3.34 8.18
C ILE A 287 6.81 -3.62 6.92
N TRP A 288 6.17 -3.46 5.77
CA TRP A 288 6.75 -3.67 4.46
C TRP A 288 6.85 -2.35 3.71
N PHE A 289 7.99 -2.12 3.07
CA PHE A 289 8.31 -0.89 2.34
C PHE A 289 8.62 -1.24 0.89
N GLY A 290 7.87 -0.65 -0.04
CA GLY A 290 8.22 -0.65 -1.45
C GLY A 290 9.19 0.50 -1.72
N THR A 291 10.34 0.20 -2.30
CA THR A 291 11.43 1.17 -2.40
C THR A 291 12.05 1.26 -3.80
N GLU A 292 12.80 2.33 -4.02
CA GLU A 292 13.75 2.49 -5.13
C GLU A 292 15.05 3.08 -4.59
N ALA A 293 16.19 2.43 -4.84
CA ALA A 293 17.49 2.97 -4.42
C ALA A 293 17.81 4.28 -5.16
N GLY A 294 18.38 5.26 -4.44
CA GLY A 294 18.78 6.54 -5.02
C GLY A 294 19.98 6.44 -5.95
N ASP A 295 20.91 5.55 -5.63
CA ASP A 295 22.07 5.24 -6.47
C ASP A 295 21.69 4.17 -7.51
N GLU A 296 21.82 4.51 -8.79
CA GLU A 296 21.48 3.61 -9.89
C GLU A 296 22.30 2.32 -9.86
N SER A 297 23.57 2.40 -9.44
CA SER A 297 24.48 1.25 -9.36
C SER A 297 24.05 0.24 -8.30
N LYS A 298 23.28 0.68 -7.30
CA LYS A 298 22.82 -0.14 -6.16
C LYS A 298 21.37 -0.58 -6.27
N ARG A 299 20.62 -0.15 -7.30
CA ARG A 299 19.20 -0.49 -7.46
C ARG A 299 18.94 -1.98 -7.40
N ALA A 300 19.79 -2.79 -8.03
CA ALA A 300 19.63 -4.25 -8.06
C ALA A 300 19.80 -4.93 -6.67
N THR A 301 20.37 -4.25 -5.68
CA THR A 301 20.72 -4.84 -4.38
C THR A 301 20.07 -4.14 -3.19
N GLU A 302 19.79 -2.85 -3.30
CA GLU A 302 19.22 -2.03 -2.23
C GLU A 302 17.78 -1.59 -2.54
N GLY A 303 17.39 -1.60 -3.82
CA GLY A 303 15.98 -1.44 -4.20
C GLY A 303 15.16 -2.69 -3.85
N GLY A 304 13.87 -2.65 -4.19
CA GLY A 304 12.96 -3.75 -4.00
C GLY A 304 12.06 -3.55 -2.79
N VAL A 305 11.80 -4.65 -2.09
CA VAL A 305 10.89 -4.71 -0.95
C VAL A 305 11.69 -4.91 0.33
N TRP A 306 11.47 -4.05 1.31
CA TRP A 306 12.05 -4.21 2.64
C TRP A 306 10.98 -4.62 3.65
N ARG A 307 11.28 -5.60 4.50
CA ARG A 307 10.43 -6.04 5.61
C ARG A 307 11.11 -5.67 6.94
N TYR A 308 10.34 -5.08 7.85
CA TYR A 308 10.74 -4.79 9.22
C TYR A 308 9.88 -5.56 10.21
N ASP A 309 10.51 -6.41 11.03
CA ASP A 309 9.82 -7.26 12.01
C ASP A 309 9.71 -6.64 13.42
N GLY A 310 10.10 -5.36 13.56
CA GLY A 310 10.21 -4.69 14.85
C GLY A 310 11.63 -4.68 15.44
N LYS A 311 12.57 -5.41 14.83
CA LYS A 311 13.97 -5.48 15.25
C LYS A 311 14.95 -5.30 14.10
N VAL A 312 14.71 -5.99 12.98
CA VAL A 312 15.63 -6.02 11.83
C VAL A 312 14.90 -5.74 10.53
N PHE A 313 15.62 -5.11 9.60
CA PHE A 313 15.20 -4.97 8.22
C PHE A 313 15.80 -6.10 7.37
N GLN A 314 14.97 -6.68 6.50
CA GLN A 314 15.37 -7.65 5.49
C GLN A 314 14.95 -7.15 4.12
N ASN A 315 15.84 -7.20 3.14
CA ASN A 315 15.55 -6.83 1.77
C ASN A 315 15.25 -8.06 0.90
N LEU A 316 14.29 -7.90 -0.01
CA LEU A 316 14.02 -8.77 -1.16
C LEU A 316 14.20 -7.93 -2.43
N SER A 317 15.19 -8.28 -3.24
CA SER A 317 15.63 -7.52 -4.42
C SER A 317 15.56 -8.35 -5.70
N THR A 318 16.11 -7.80 -6.79
CA THR A 318 16.28 -8.55 -8.04
C THR A 318 17.23 -9.74 -7.91
N LYS A 319 18.06 -9.80 -6.84
CA LYS A 319 18.85 -11.01 -6.53
C LYS A 319 17.98 -12.18 -6.06
N ASP A 320 16.78 -11.86 -5.56
CA ASP A 320 15.79 -12.81 -5.06
C ASP A 320 14.67 -13.04 -6.08
N ASP A 321 14.95 -12.86 -7.38
CA ASP A 321 14.01 -13.01 -8.50
C ASP A 321 12.87 -11.97 -8.59
N LEU A 322 12.95 -10.86 -7.84
CA LEU A 322 12.05 -9.73 -8.07
C LEU A 322 12.24 -9.18 -9.49
N SER A 323 11.13 -8.92 -10.18
CA SER A 323 11.15 -8.60 -11.61
C SER A 323 11.71 -7.22 -11.97
N HIS A 324 11.80 -6.29 -11.00
CA HIS A 324 12.34 -4.95 -11.17
C HIS A 324 12.64 -4.31 -9.80
N PRO A 325 13.72 -3.50 -9.63
CA PRO A 325 14.13 -2.97 -8.33
C PRO A 325 13.29 -1.78 -7.80
N ALA A 326 12.57 -1.07 -8.67
CA ALA A 326 11.68 0.02 -8.25
C ALA A 326 10.26 -0.49 -7.96
N VAL A 327 9.90 -0.59 -6.68
CA VAL A 327 8.60 -1.10 -6.20
C VAL A 327 7.67 0.04 -5.85
N TRP A 328 6.56 0.14 -6.58
CA TRP A 328 5.59 1.23 -6.45
C TRP A 328 4.40 0.86 -5.56
N SER A 329 3.97 -0.39 -5.59
CA SER A 329 2.83 -0.87 -4.80
C SER A 329 3.09 -2.25 -4.21
N ILE A 330 2.51 -2.47 -3.02
CA ILE A 330 2.51 -3.75 -2.31
C ILE A 330 1.08 -3.98 -1.83
N LEU A 331 0.57 -5.19 -2.02
CA LEU A 331 -0.72 -5.64 -1.47
C LEU A 331 -0.56 -7.03 -0.89
N GLU A 332 -0.87 -7.21 0.40
CA GLU A 332 -1.09 -8.54 0.96
C GLU A 332 -2.52 -9.00 0.64
N ASP A 333 -2.68 -10.12 -0.06
CA ASP A 333 -4.00 -10.69 -0.34
C ASP A 333 -4.56 -11.48 0.87
N LYS A 334 -5.85 -11.82 0.83
CA LYS A 334 -6.53 -12.64 1.85
C LYS A 334 -5.83 -13.96 2.16
N SER A 335 -5.11 -14.56 1.21
CA SER A 335 -4.34 -15.80 1.39
C SER A 335 -2.95 -15.59 1.97
N GLY A 336 -2.49 -14.34 2.13
CA GLY A 336 -1.19 -13.99 2.69
C GLY A 336 -0.07 -13.88 1.66
N ASN A 337 -0.39 -13.89 0.36
CA ASN A 337 0.61 -13.60 -0.66
C ASN A 337 0.76 -12.09 -0.85
N PHE A 338 1.95 -11.66 -1.20
CA PHE A 338 2.24 -10.27 -1.51
C PHE A 338 2.27 -10.05 -3.02
N TRP A 339 1.48 -9.12 -3.50
CA TRP A 339 1.47 -8.67 -4.88
C TRP A 339 2.28 -7.38 -4.98
N ILE A 340 3.36 -7.44 -5.75
CA ILE A 340 4.37 -6.40 -5.88
C ILE A 340 4.25 -5.78 -7.26
N GLY A 341 3.81 -4.53 -7.29
CA GLY A 341 3.76 -3.72 -8.50
C GLY A 341 5.04 -2.91 -8.67
N THR A 342 5.67 -3.00 -9.83
CA THR A 342 6.95 -2.37 -10.12
C THR A 342 6.88 -1.46 -11.34
N ARG A 343 7.99 -0.76 -11.61
CA ARG A 343 8.21 -0.08 -12.90
C ARG A 343 8.20 -1.09 -14.06
N ASN A 344 8.00 -0.55 -15.26
CA ASN A 344 7.79 -1.23 -16.54
C ASN A 344 6.56 -2.12 -16.60
N THR A 345 5.50 -1.73 -15.87
CA THR A 345 4.30 -2.55 -15.64
C THR A 345 4.66 -3.98 -15.20
N GLY A 346 5.66 -4.11 -14.34
CA GLY A 346 5.99 -5.38 -13.71
C GLY A 346 5.01 -5.68 -12.59
N LEU A 347 4.52 -6.92 -12.56
CA LEU A 347 3.70 -7.45 -11.49
C LEU A 347 4.27 -8.80 -11.09
N SER A 348 4.50 -8.99 -9.80
CA SER A 348 5.01 -10.25 -9.26
C SER A 348 4.27 -10.61 -7.99
N ARG A 349 4.03 -11.91 -7.77
CA ARG A 349 3.49 -12.43 -6.52
C ARG A 349 4.60 -13.11 -5.73
N TYR A 350 4.71 -12.78 -4.45
CA TYR A 350 5.58 -13.43 -3.48
C TYR A 350 4.73 -14.24 -2.49
N ASP A 351 5.01 -15.54 -2.38
CA ASP A 351 4.27 -16.48 -1.53
C ASP A 351 4.92 -16.71 -0.15
N GLY A 352 5.90 -15.87 0.21
CA GLY A 352 6.74 -16.07 1.40
C GLY A 352 8.03 -16.85 1.13
N LYS A 353 8.21 -17.38 -0.08
CA LYS A 353 9.42 -18.12 -0.49
C LYS A 353 9.96 -17.65 -1.83
N THR A 354 9.14 -17.56 -2.86
CA THR A 354 9.59 -17.26 -4.22
C THR A 354 8.71 -16.23 -4.91
N PHE A 355 9.28 -15.56 -5.91
CA PHE A 355 8.55 -14.66 -6.79
C PHE A 355 8.02 -15.39 -8.03
N THR A 356 6.77 -15.14 -8.37
CA THR A 356 6.16 -15.52 -9.65
C THR A 356 5.84 -14.26 -10.44
N SER A 357 6.43 -14.09 -11.63
CA SER A 357 6.14 -12.96 -12.52
C SER A 357 4.83 -13.16 -13.27
N PHE A 358 4.01 -12.11 -13.32
CA PHE A 358 2.78 -12.03 -14.10
C PHE A 358 2.87 -11.04 -15.26
N SER A 359 4.09 -10.53 -15.56
CA SER A 359 4.33 -9.64 -16.69
C SER A 359 5.41 -10.18 -17.63
N LYS A 360 5.19 -10.03 -18.94
CA LYS A 360 6.16 -10.40 -20.00
C LYS A 360 6.43 -9.25 -20.96
#